data_AF-A0A3L8C1E2-F1
#
_entry.id   AF-A0A3L8C1E2-F1
#
_cell.length_a   1.000
_cell.length_b   1.000
_cell.length_c   1.000
_cell.angle_alpha   90.00
_cell.angle_beta   90.00
_cell.angle_gamma   90.00
#
_symmetry.space_group_name_H-M   'P 1'
#
loop_
_entity.id
_entity.type
_entity.pdbx_description
1 polymer ?
#
loop_
_entity_poly.entity_id
_entity_poly.type
_entity_poly.pdbx_seq_one_letter_code
_entity_poly.pdbx_strand_id
1 'polypeptide(L)'
;MDEARTIKSILYPLARDVRNLHTFVANINNILQAEPDRFALAAPSGLASLRNTMRSLAKSTKAMQEVNDIAINESAMAEKLAQRSMTLVLRPAAHLHDTARSLKTSIDRAHNLMARLNGYLNPLFVFTVSTSPVAELMARDLDMLDRRLTNLKKTMARLSDQELISGLPNAVEDQLALYVPRLKVMESETSDIANQMSILMGKMNRLMELSARLEPLMRMAVALNSAIDDLVPAMVVLKKLGKALSMVQSRYDKEGSLTQAVDDALAELDLPMDALIQLEYQLRREVENYIDPIIEPLQELTDHVKDSLPVTHELNGLESTLLAQHNRFNVVLKLSTTLFEGFDRLVEEYRLVTNVA
;
A
#
# COMPACT_ATOMS: atom_id res chain seq x y z
N MET A 1 20.01 15.08 -48.91
CA MET A 1 20.56 13.75 -49.19
C MET A 1 21.50 13.33 -48.06
N ASP A 2 20.93 13.28 -46.86
CA ASP A 2 21.46 12.71 -45.60
C ASP A 2 20.27 12.50 -44.61
N GLU A 3 19.06 12.31 -45.12
CA GLU A 3 17.81 12.37 -44.36
C GLU A 3 17.67 11.13 -43.46
N ALA A 4 18.03 9.93 -43.93
CA ALA A 4 17.98 8.74 -43.09
C ALA A 4 19.04 8.78 -41.98
N ARG A 5 20.23 9.33 -42.26
CA ARG A 5 21.27 9.63 -41.26
C ARG A 5 20.81 10.68 -40.23
N THR A 6 20.12 11.72 -40.68
CA THR A 6 19.54 12.74 -39.80
C THR A 6 18.47 12.16 -38.89
N ILE A 7 17.62 11.27 -39.40
CA ILE A 7 16.64 10.55 -38.58
C ILE A 7 17.35 9.66 -37.55
N LYS A 8 18.37 8.92 -37.98
CA LYS A 8 19.18 8.08 -37.08
C LYS A 8 19.78 8.88 -35.93
N SER A 9 20.31 10.09 -36.19
CA SER A 9 20.87 10.95 -35.15
C SER A 9 19.83 11.49 -34.16
N ILE A 10 18.56 11.64 -34.56
CA ILE A 10 17.44 12.01 -33.68
C ILE A 10 16.93 10.81 -32.85
N LEU A 11 16.90 9.61 -33.44
CA LEU A 11 16.38 8.42 -32.75
C LEU A 11 17.26 7.95 -31.58
N TYR A 12 18.56 8.27 -31.58
CA TYR A 12 19.46 7.95 -30.46
C TYR A 12 19.12 8.69 -29.16
N PRO A 13 19.08 10.04 -29.12
CA PRO A 13 18.68 10.78 -27.93
C PRO A 13 17.25 10.45 -27.52
N LEU A 14 16.31 10.35 -28.47
CA LEU A 14 14.94 9.92 -28.18
C LEU A 14 14.89 8.57 -27.43
N ALA A 15 15.64 7.56 -27.89
CA ALA A 15 15.70 6.26 -27.23
C ALA A 15 16.43 6.27 -25.88
N ARG A 16 17.34 7.22 -25.64
CA ARG A 16 17.91 7.44 -24.32
C ARG A 16 16.84 8.00 -23.39
N ASP A 17 16.07 8.99 -23.84
CA ASP A 17 15.11 9.69 -23.00
C ASP A 17 13.89 8.82 -22.68
N VAL A 18 13.44 7.98 -23.62
CA VAL A 18 12.43 6.93 -23.34
C VAL A 18 12.91 5.93 -22.28
N ARG A 19 14.17 5.49 -22.33
CA ARG A 19 14.73 4.60 -21.29
C ARG A 19 14.85 5.28 -19.93
N ASN A 20 15.21 6.56 -19.90
CA ASN A 20 15.21 7.36 -18.68
C ASN A 20 13.80 7.45 -18.09
N LEU A 21 12.78 7.74 -18.93
CA LEU A 21 11.38 7.75 -18.51
C LEU A 21 10.93 6.40 -17.95
N HIS A 22 11.28 5.29 -18.60
CA HIS A 22 11.00 3.95 -18.09
C HIS A 22 11.60 3.76 -16.69
N THR A 23 12.85 4.18 -16.48
CA THR A 23 13.52 4.09 -15.17
C THR A 23 12.83 4.97 -14.12
N PHE A 24 12.47 6.21 -14.46
CA PHE A 24 11.80 7.12 -13.54
C PHE A 24 10.41 6.62 -13.15
N VAL A 25 9.60 6.20 -14.13
CA VAL A 25 8.26 5.67 -13.88
C VAL A 25 8.32 4.37 -13.07
N ALA A 26 9.25 3.47 -13.37
CA ALA A 26 9.44 2.26 -12.58
C ALA A 26 9.80 2.57 -11.12
N ASN A 27 10.70 3.52 -10.88
CA ASN A 27 11.04 3.95 -9.52
C ASN A 27 9.87 4.59 -8.78
N ILE A 28 9.11 5.46 -9.46
CA ILE A 28 7.88 6.03 -8.91
C ILE A 28 6.89 4.92 -8.54
N ASN A 29 6.71 3.94 -9.43
CA ASN A 29 5.83 2.82 -9.17
C ASN A 29 6.29 1.98 -7.98
N ASN A 30 7.61 1.74 -7.84
CA ASN A 30 8.16 1.05 -6.68
C ASN A 30 7.90 1.82 -5.38
N ILE A 31 8.07 3.14 -5.36
CA ILE A 31 7.76 3.96 -4.18
C ILE A 31 6.28 3.80 -3.79
N LEU A 32 5.38 3.78 -4.77
CA LEU A 32 3.94 3.69 -4.53
C LEU A 32 3.50 2.27 -4.15
N GLN A 33 4.07 1.24 -4.78
CA GLN A 33 3.49 -0.11 -4.82
C GLN A 33 4.44 -1.26 -4.48
N ALA A 34 5.71 -1.01 -4.17
CA ALA A 34 6.64 -2.10 -3.87
C ALA A 34 6.07 -3.07 -2.83
N GLU A 35 6.06 -4.35 -3.17
CA GLU A 35 5.70 -5.38 -2.22
C GLU A 35 6.83 -5.54 -1.21
N PRO A 36 6.51 -5.78 0.07
CA PRO A 36 7.52 -6.07 1.07
C PRO A 36 8.21 -7.41 0.76
N ASP A 37 9.51 -7.36 0.51
CA ASP A 37 10.31 -8.57 0.29
C ASP A 37 10.41 -9.39 1.58
N ARG A 38 9.87 -10.62 1.56
CA ARG A 38 9.83 -11.53 2.73
C ARG A 38 11.21 -11.83 3.33
N PHE A 39 12.28 -11.67 2.54
CA PHE A 39 13.67 -11.96 2.95
C PHE A 39 14.54 -10.70 3.07
N ALA A 40 14.04 -9.53 2.69
CA ALA A 40 14.77 -8.26 2.80
C ALA A 40 14.07 -7.35 3.81
N LEU A 41 14.22 -7.69 5.09
CA LEU A 41 13.66 -7.00 6.27
C LEU A 41 14.07 -5.52 6.42
N ALA A 42 14.80 -4.93 5.47
CA ALA A 42 15.20 -3.52 5.46
C ALA A 42 14.87 -2.82 4.13
N ALA A 43 14.26 -3.51 3.17
CA ALA A 43 13.84 -2.91 1.91
C ALA A 43 12.62 -1.99 2.16
N PRO A 44 12.64 -0.73 1.69
CA PRO A 44 11.49 0.15 1.81
C PRO A 44 10.28 -0.47 1.12
N SER A 45 9.19 -0.65 1.87
CA SER A 45 7.94 -1.11 1.28
C SER A 45 7.26 0.00 0.45
N GLY A 46 6.34 -0.37 -0.44
CA GLY A 46 5.51 0.60 -1.14
C GLY A 46 4.53 1.28 -0.18
N LEU A 47 4.18 2.54 -0.46
CA LEU A 47 3.18 3.28 0.33
C LEU A 47 1.82 2.55 0.41
N ALA A 48 1.45 1.79 -0.62
CA ALA A 48 0.26 0.94 -0.62
C ALA A 48 0.34 -0.19 0.43
N SER A 49 1.50 -0.81 0.57
CA SER A 49 1.76 -1.85 1.57
C SER A 49 1.70 -1.29 3.00
N LEU A 50 2.25 -0.10 3.22
CA LEU A 50 2.12 0.63 4.49
C LEU A 50 0.67 0.96 4.82
N ARG A 51 -0.12 1.38 3.83
CA ARG A 51 -1.56 1.65 4.02
C ARG A 51 -2.30 0.40 4.50
N ASN A 52 -2.04 -0.75 3.88
CA ASN A 52 -2.67 -2.01 4.25
C ASN A 52 -2.24 -2.45 5.65
N THR A 53 -0.96 -2.29 5.96
CA THR A 53 -0.39 -2.54 7.29
C THR A 53 -1.08 -1.68 8.35
N MET A 54 -1.20 -0.38 8.11
CA MET A 54 -1.88 0.55 9.03
C MET A 54 -3.34 0.19 9.25
N ARG A 55 -4.06 -0.24 8.20
CA ARG A 55 -5.44 -0.75 8.34
C ARG A 55 -5.49 -2.01 9.21
N SER A 56 -4.56 -2.95 9.01
CA SER A 56 -4.46 -4.16 9.83
C SER A 56 -4.21 -3.81 11.29
N LEU A 57 -3.23 -2.95 11.56
CA LEU A 57 -2.86 -2.55 12.92
C LEU A 57 -3.96 -1.75 13.62
N ALA A 58 -4.67 -0.88 12.89
CA ALA A 58 -5.85 -0.18 13.40
C ALA A 58 -7.00 -1.14 13.74
N LYS A 59 -7.22 -2.17 12.91
CA LYS A 59 -8.21 -3.22 13.18
C LYS A 59 -7.82 -4.02 14.43
N SER A 60 -6.57 -4.43 14.56
CA SER A 60 -6.10 -5.28 15.65
C SER A 60 -6.02 -4.54 16.99
N THR A 61 -5.59 -3.27 17.00
CA THR A 61 -5.64 -2.45 18.22
C THR A 61 -7.08 -2.16 18.67
N LYS A 62 -8.00 -1.92 17.72
CA LYS A 62 -9.42 -1.78 18.02
C LYS A 62 -10.02 -3.09 18.56
N ALA A 63 -9.68 -4.22 17.95
CA ALA A 63 -10.11 -5.52 18.42
C ALA A 63 -9.62 -5.77 19.86
N MET A 64 -8.37 -5.44 20.19
CA MET A 64 -7.84 -5.55 21.55
C MET A 64 -8.61 -4.67 22.55
N GLN A 65 -8.97 -3.45 22.15
CA GLN A 65 -9.80 -2.56 22.95
C GLN A 65 -11.18 -3.18 23.21
N GLU A 66 -11.83 -3.70 22.17
CA GLU A 66 -13.12 -4.39 22.29
C GLU A 66 -13.02 -5.64 23.18
N VAL A 67 -11.97 -6.47 23.03
CA VAL A 67 -11.70 -7.64 23.88
C VAL A 67 -11.66 -7.22 25.35
N ASN A 68 -10.90 -6.17 25.66
CA ASN A 68 -10.72 -5.72 27.03
C ASN A 68 -11.99 -5.10 27.62
N ASP A 69 -12.75 -4.34 26.83
CA ASP A 69 -14.03 -3.79 27.27
C ASP A 69 -15.07 -4.88 27.52
N ILE A 70 -15.09 -5.92 26.67
CA ILE A 70 -15.92 -7.12 26.89
C ILE A 70 -15.49 -7.82 28.18
N ALA A 71 -14.19 -8.05 28.37
CA ALA A 71 -13.64 -8.65 29.59
C ALA A 71 -14.12 -7.92 30.84
N ILE A 72 -13.95 -6.59 30.91
CA ILE A 72 -14.39 -5.74 32.03
C ILE A 72 -15.89 -5.90 32.31
N ASN A 73 -16.72 -5.83 31.27
CA ASN A 73 -18.18 -5.82 31.45
C ASN A 73 -18.71 -7.18 31.93
N GLU A 74 -18.30 -8.27 31.28
CA GLU A 74 -18.82 -9.59 31.63
C GLU A 74 -18.20 -10.11 32.94
N SER A 75 -16.93 -9.79 33.23
CA SER A 75 -16.31 -10.15 34.50
C SER A 75 -16.96 -9.40 35.66
N ALA A 76 -17.36 -8.14 35.49
CA ALA A 76 -18.09 -7.39 36.51
C ALA A 76 -19.49 -7.99 36.80
N MET A 77 -20.16 -8.51 35.78
CA MET A 77 -21.43 -9.23 35.96
C MET A 77 -21.22 -10.55 36.71
N ALA A 78 -20.21 -11.32 36.30
CA ALA A 78 -19.86 -12.57 36.95
C ALA A 78 -19.42 -12.37 38.41
N GLU A 79 -18.65 -11.32 38.70
CA GLU A 79 -18.25 -10.95 40.06
C GLU A 79 -19.47 -10.63 40.95
N LYS A 80 -20.41 -9.80 40.45
CA LYS A 80 -21.65 -9.48 41.19
C LYS A 80 -22.48 -10.70 41.49
N LEU A 81 -22.56 -11.66 40.57
CA LEU A 81 -23.27 -12.91 40.79
C LEU A 81 -22.50 -13.80 41.76
N ALA A 82 -21.18 -13.93 41.65
CA ALA A 82 -20.33 -14.69 42.58
C ALA A 82 -20.44 -14.22 44.04
N GLN A 83 -20.64 -12.93 44.26
CA GLN A 83 -20.85 -12.39 45.62
C GLN A 83 -22.24 -12.77 46.19
N ARG A 84 -23.23 -13.05 45.32
CA ARG A 84 -24.62 -13.30 45.69
C ARG A 84 -24.97 -14.79 45.69
N SER A 85 -24.48 -15.55 44.72
CA SER A 85 -24.53 -17.01 44.67
C SER A 85 -23.21 -17.53 45.24
N MET A 86 -23.24 -18.34 46.29
CA MET A 86 -22.03 -18.86 46.96
C MET A 86 -21.21 -19.86 46.09
N THR A 87 -21.28 -19.76 44.77
CA THR A 87 -20.58 -20.61 43.79
C THR A 87 -19.10 -20.25 43.72
N LEU A 88 -18.26 -21.28 43.75
CA LEU A 88 -16.80 -21.17 43.66
C LEU A 88 -16.33 -20.91 42.21
N VAL A 89 -17.15 -21.27 41.22
CA VAL A 89 -16.81 -21.24 39.79
C VAL A 89 -16.63 -19.82 39.27
N LEU A 90 -17.41 -18.87 39.78
CA LEU A 90 -17.36 -17.47 39.37
C LEU A 90 -16.38 -16.62 40.17
N ARG A 91 -15.75 -17.15 41.23
CA ARG A 91 -14.77 -16.39 42.03
C ARG A 91 -13.61 -15.80 41.23
N PRO A 92 -13.06 -16.48 40.21
CA PRO A 92 -12.00 -15.91 39.37
C PRO A 92 -12.42 -14.67 38.57
N ALA A 93 -13.72 -14.37 38.46
CA ALA A 93 -14.21 -13.20 37.74
C ALA A 93 -13.70 -11.87 38.33
N ALA A 94 -13.49 -11.80 39.65
CA ALA A 94 -12.93 -10.62 40.30
C ALA A 94 -11.49 -10.34 39.84
N HIS A 95 -10.65 -11.39 39.78
CA HIS A 95 -9.27 -11.28 39.31
C HIS A 95 -9.19 -10.89 37.83
N LEU A 96 -10.01 -11.52 36.99
CA LEU A 96 -10.14 -11.14 35.58
C LEU A 96 -10.59 -9.67 35.42
N HIS A 97 -11.54 -9.21 36.23
CA HIS A 97 -12.02 -7.83 36.20
C HIS A 97 -10.92 -6.83 36.56
N ASP A 98 -10.21 -7.06 37.66
CA ASP A 98 -9.11 -6.21 38.10
C ASP A 98 -7.98 -6.17 37.06
N THR A 99 -7.62 -7.34 36.53
CA THR A 99 -6.62 -7.48 35.46
C THR A 99 -7.05 -6.68 34.22
N ALA A 100 -8.26 -6.89 33.68
CA ALA A 100 -8.74 -6.18 32.49
C ALA A 100 -8.81 -4.65 32.70
N ARG A 101 -9.17 -4.18 33.91
CA ARG A 101 -9.14 -2.75 34.25
C ARG A 101 -7.72 -2.20 34.28
N SER A 102 -6.76 -2.94 34.81
CA SER A 102 -5.35 -2.52 34.87
C SER A 102 -4.73 -2.38 33.48
N LEU A 103 -5.10 -3.25 32.54
CA LEU A 103 -4.57 -3.27 31.17
C LEU A 103 -5.21 -2.20 30.27
N LYS A 104 -6.38 -1.65 30.66
CA LYS A 104 -7.15 -0.71 29.84
C LYS A 104 -6.34 0.52 29.41
N THR A 105 -5.53 1.08 30.30
CA THR A 105 -4.76 2.29 29.99
C THR A 105 -3.73 2.06 28.89
N SER A 106 -3.01 0.93 28.90
CA SER A 106 -2.04 0.58 27.85
C SER A 106 -2.73 0.37 26.51
N ILE A 107 -3.84 -0.37 26.49
CA ILE A 107 -4.60 -0.68 25.26
C ILE A 107 -5.19 0.60 24.66
N ASP A 108 -5.85 1.42 25.48
CA ASP A 108 -6.42 2.69 25.02
C ASP A 108 -5.32 3.63 24.51
N ARG A 109 -4.13 3.64 25.14
CA ARG A 109 -2.99 4.42 24.67
C ARG A 109 -2.51 3.94 23.30
N ALA A 110 -2.31 2.64 23.10
CA ALA A 110 -1.89 2.08 21.81
C ALA A 110 -2.91 2.37 20.70
N HIS A 111 -4.21 2.20 20.98
CA HIS A 111 -5.29 2.53 20.06
C HIS A 111 -5.29 4.01 19.66
N ASN A 112 -5.15 4.92 20.63
CA ASN A 112 -5.12 6.35 20.38
C ASN A 112 -3.90 6.80 19.58
N LEU A 113 -2.72 6.24 19.85
CA LEU A 113 -1.50 6.50 19.06
C LEU A 113 -1.68 6.04 17.62
N MET A 114 -2.23 4.84 17.43
CA MET A 114 -2.57 4.33 16.11
C MET A 114 -3.56 5.21 15.35
N ALA A 115 -4.61 5.68 16.02
CA ALA A 115 -5.60 6.58 15.42
C ALA A 115 -4.96 7.91 14.96
N ARG A 116 -4.09 8.49 15.79
CA ARG A 116 -3.35 9.73 15.45
C ARG A 116 -2.40 9.52 14.27
N LEU A 117 -1.59 8.47 14.32
CA LEU A 117 -0.66 8.12 13.25
C LEU A 117 -1.40 7.91 11.91
N ASN A 118 -2.51 7.18 11.94
CA ASN A 118 -3.36 6.99 10.76
C ASN A 118 -3.94 8.32 10.24
N GLY A 119 -4.36 9.21 11.15
CA GLY A 119 -4.82 10.55 10.79
C GLY A 119 -3.74 11.37 10.07
N TYR A 120 -2.50 11.33 10.57
CA TYR A 120 -1.37 12.01 9.92
C TYR A 120 -1.01 11.41 8.57
N LEU A 121 -0.98 10.09 8.43
CA LEU A 121 -0.63 9.41 7.17
C LEU A 121 -1.75 9.44 6.11
N ASN A 122 -2.97 9.83 6.48
CA ASN A 122 -4.11 9.77 5.56
C ASN A 122 -3.91 10.56 4.24
N PRO A 123 -3.38 11.80 4.22
CA PRO A 123 -3.10 12.51 2.97
C PRO A 123 -2.13 11.76 2.06
N LEU A 124 -1.11 11.11 2.62
CA LEU A 124 -0.16 10.29 1.88
C LEU A 124 -0.85 9.09 1.22
N PHE A 125 -1.79 8.47 1.92
CA PHE A 125 -2.56 7.35 1.37
C PHE A 125 -3.57 7.77 0.30
N VAL A 126 -4.17 8.95 0.44
CA VAL A 126 -5.02 9.53 -0.63
C VAL A 126 -4.19 9.79 -1.88
N PHE A 127 -3.04 10.44 -1.72
CA PHE A 127 -2.07 10.65 -2.81
C PHE A 127 -1.64 9.34 -3.47
N THR A 128 -1.35 8.30 -2.69
CA THR A 128 -0.91 7.01 -3.23
C THR A 128 -1.99 6.39 -4.11
N VAL A 129 -3.26 6.48 -3.71
CA VAL A 129 -4.40 5.96 -4.49
C VAL A 129 -4.64 6.74 -5.77
N SER A 130 -4.48 8.07 -5.74
CA SER A 130 -4.68 8.90 -6.94
C SER A 130 -3.55 8.73 -7.97
N THR A 131 -2.31 8.59 -7.51
CA THR A 131 -1.13 8.54 -8.39
C THR A 131 -0.77 7.15 -8.92
N SER A 132 -1.06 6.09 -8.18
CA SER A 132 -0.73 4.70 -8.57
C SER A 132 -1.23 4.32 -9.97
N PRO A 133 -2.51 4.56 -10.33
CA PRO A 133 -3.00 4.20 -11.67
C PRO A 133 -2.29 4.97 -12.80
N VAL A 134 -1.88 6.21 -12.53
CA VAL A 134 -1.18 7.05 -13.53
C VAL A 134 0.20 6.48 -13.82
N ALA A 135 0.95 6.09 -12.79
CA ALA A 135 2.27 5.48 -12.94
C ALA A 135 2.18 4.13 -13.69
N GLU A 136 1.19 3.30 -13.38
CA GLU A 136 0.95 2.03 -14.09
C GLU A 136 0.63 2.23 -15.57
N LEU A 137 -0.25 3.18 -15.89
CA LEU A 137 -0.59 3.50 -17.29
C LEU A 137 0.64 3.98 -18.05
N MET A 138 1.40 4.92 -17.48
CA MET A 138 2.64 5.41 -18.08
C MET A 138 3.65 4.29 -18.33
N ALA A 139 3.80 3.35 -17.39
CA ALA A 139 4.73 2.22 -17.54
C ALA A 139 4.36 1.36 -18.76
N ARG A 140 3.07 1.01 -18.90
CA ARG A 140 2.57 0.23 -20.05
C ARG A 140 2.76 0.94 -21.38
N ASP A 141 2.48 2.24 -21.40
CA ASP A 141 2.59 3.04 -22.62
C ASP A 141 4.05 3.25 -23.03
N LEU A 142 4.96 3.42 -22.06
CA LEU A 142 6.40 3.50 -22.30
C LEU A 142 6.96 2.20 -22.88
N ASP A 143 6.54 1.04 -22.38
CA ASP A 143 6.92 -0.27 -22.94
C ASP A 143 6.51 -0.41 -24.41
N MET A 144 5.30 0.06 -24.74
CA MET A 144 4.82 0.04 -26.12
C MET A 144 5.66 0.95 -27.03
N LEU A 145 5.96 2.16 -26.54
CA LEU A 145 6.78 3.13 -27.26
C LEU A 145 8.21 2.63 -27.48
N ASP A 146 8.86 2.07 -26.45
CA ASP A 146 10.24 1.58 -26.53
C ASP A 146 10.38 0.43 -27.53
N ARG A 147 9.42 -0.50 -27.57
CA ARG A 147 9.37 -1.57 -28.57
C ARG A 147 9.27 -1.03 -30.00
N ARG A 148 8.36 -0.08 -30.23
CA ARG A 148 8.18 0.54 -31.55
C ARG A 148 9.42 1.33 -31.97
N LEU A 149 10.00 2.08 -31.05
CA LEU A 149 11.21 2.88 -31.30
C LEU A 149 12.41 1.98 -31.63
N THR A 150 12.56 0.85 -30.94
CA THR A 150 13.59 -0.15 -31.21
C THR A 150 13.47 -0.72 -32.62
N ASN A 151 12.25 -1.01 -33.07
CA ASN A 151 12.00 -1.48 -34.43
C ASN A 151 12.33 -0.39 -35.46
N LEU A 152 11.84 0.84 -35.25
CA LEU A 152 12.14 1.96 -36.14
C LEU A 152 13.64 2.21 -36.27
N LYS A 153 14.38 2.16 -35.16
CA LYS A 153 15.85 2.30 -35.18
C LYS A 153 16.55 1.25 -36.04
N LYS A 154 16.11 -0.02 -35.97
CA LYS A 154 16.64 -1.10 -36.81
C LYS A 154 16.35 -0.83 -38.29
N THR A 155 15.13 -0.40 -38.61
CA THR A 155 14.71 -0.09 -39.98
C THR A 155 15.47 1.10 -40.55
N MET A 156 15.61 2.19 -39.79
CA MET A 156 16.37 3.37 -40.22
C MET A 156 17.87 3.12 -40.33
N ALA A 157 18.43 2.21 -39.51
CA ALA A 157 19.83 1.80 -39.68
C ALA A 157 20.03 1.11 -41.05
N ARG A 158 19.14 0.19 -41.43
CA ARG A 158 19.21 -0.50 -42.73
C ARG A 158 19.04 0.48 -43.90
N LEU A 159 18.06 1.38 -43.83
CA LEU A 159 17.84 2.41 -44.85
C LEU A 159 19.04 3.36 -44.97
N SER A 160 19.65 3.75 -43.86
CA SER A 160 20.86 4.58 -43.86
C SER A 160 22.08 3.86 -44.46
N ASP A 161 22.22 2.55 -44.23
CA ASP A 161 23.28 1.75 -44.85
C ASP A 161 23.03 1.61 -46.37
N GLN A 162 21.77 1.52 -46.81
CA GLN A 162 21.39 1.48 -48.23
C GLN A 162 21.56 2.84 -48.93
N GLU A 163 21.19 3.95 -48.26
CA GLU A 163 21.46 5.33 -48.71
C GLU A 163 22.96 5.50 -49.03
N LEU A 164 23.82 4.91 -48.21
CA LEU A 164 25.26 4.91 -48.37
C LEU A 164 25.78 4.08 -49.55
N ILE A 165 25.16 2.94 -49.83
CA ILE A 165 25.64 1.98 -50.84
C ILE A 165 25.10 2.34 -52.22
N SER A 166 23.79 2.61 -52.32
CA SER A 166 23.08 2.72 -53.59
C SER A 166 22.28 4.01 -53.75
N GLY A 167 22.23 4.86 -52.72
CA GLY A 167 21.30 5.99 -52.66
C GLY A 167 19.86 5.54 -52.36
N LEU A 168 19.02 6.49 -51.94
CA LEU A 168 17.58 6.29 -51.78
C LEU A 168 16.82 6.89 -52.98
N PRO A 169 15.65 6.32 -53.36
CA PRO A 169 14.78 6.95 -54.34
C PRO A 169 14.32 8.33 -53.85
N ASN A 170 14.30 9.34 -54.73
CA ASN A 170 13.91 10.72 -54.39
C ASN A 170 12.56 10.79 -53.66
N ALA A 171 11.58 9.99 -54.08
CA ALA A 171 10.25 9.95 -53.44
C ALA A 171 10.33 9.51 -51.95
N VAL A 172 11.25 8.61 -51.62
CA VAL A 172 11.49 8.17 -50.24
C VAL A 172 12.21 9.25 -49.46
N GLU A 173 13.22 9.90 -50.04
CA GLU A 173 13.92 11.02 -49.41
C GLU A 173 12.97 12.19 -49.10
N ASP A 174 12.11 12.57 -50.05
CA ASP A 174 11.12 13.63 -49.89
C ASP A 174 10.15 13.31 -48.72
N GLN A 175 9.69 12.06 -48.62
CA GLN A 175 8.85 11.63 -47.51
C GLN A 175 9.62 11.62 -46.16
N LEU A 176 10.87 11.15 -46.14
CA LEU A 176 11.72 11.19 -44.94
C LEU A 176 11.93 12.64 -44.47
N ALA A 177 12.13 13.58 -45.39
CA ALA A 177 12.26 15.00 -45.09
C ALA A 177 11.01 15.58 -44.42
N LEU A 178 9.81 15.09 -44.73
CA LEU A 178 8.56 15.48 -44.06
C LEU A 178 8.47 14.94 -42.62
N TYR A 179 9.10 13.80 -42.33
CA TYR A 179 9.08 13.20 -40.99
C TYR A 179 10.14 13.77 -40.05
N VAL A 180 11.27 14.26 -40.57
CA VAL A 180 12.37 14.84 -39.75
C VAL A 180 11.87 15.90 -38.76
N PRO A 181 11.11 16.95 -39.15
CA PRO A 181 10.65 17.98 -38.22
C PRO A 181 9.76 17.42 -37.11
N ARG A 182 8.89 16.44 -37.44
CA ARG A 182 7.98 15.83 -36.47
C ARG A 182 8.72 14.94 -35.48
N LEU A 183 9.74 14.23 -35.91
CA LEU A 183 10.64 13.47 -35.02
C LEU A 183 11.43 14.39 -34.10
N LYS A 184 11.89 15.56 -34.58
CA LYS A 184 12.55 16.57 -33.72
C LYS A 184 11.60 17.10 -32.65
N VAL A 185 10.35 17.39 -32.99
CA VAL A 185 9.33 17.79 -32.01
C VAL A 185 9.10 16.67 -30.98
N MET A 186 8.98 15.44 -31.44
CA MET A 186 8.82 14.28 -30.56
C MET A 186 10.01 14.12 -29.60
N GLU A 187 11.24 14.26 -30.10
CA GLU A 187 12.47 14.16 -29.31
C GLU A 187 12.57 15.28 -28.27
N SER A 188 12.33 16.54 -28.67
CA SER A 188 12.31 17.69 -27.76
C SER A 188 11.28 17.52 -26.65
N GLU A 189 10.04 17.15 -26.99
CA GLU A 189 8.99 16.95 -25.98
C GLU A 189 9.31 15.78 -25.05
N THR A 190 9.84 14.67 -25.59
CA THR A 190 10.22 13.51 -24.76
C THR A 190 11.37 13.86 -23.81
N SER A 191 12.36 14.62 -24.27
CA SER A 191 13.46 15.13 -23.45
C SER A 191 12.96 16.03 -22.33
N ASP A 192 12.06 16.97 -22.64
CA ASP A 192 11.46 17.84 -21.64
C ASP A 192 10.64 17.08 -20.59
N ILE A 193 9.85 16.08 -21.02
CA ILE A 193 9.11 15.20 -20.09
C ILE A 193 10.12 14.42 -19.22
N ALA A 194 11.19 13.88 -19.79
CA ALA A 194 12.21 13.16 -19.04
C ALA A 194 12.88 14.03 -17.97
N ASN A 195 13.19 15.29 -18.31
CA ASN A 195 13.75 16.26 -17.37
C ASN A 195 12.78 16.56 -16.22
N GLN A 196 11.50 16.78 -16.52
CA GLN A 196 10.48 17.03 -15.48
C GLN A 196 10.23 15.79 -14.62
N MET A 197 10.21 14.60 -15.21
CA MET A 197 10.07 13.33 -14.48
C MET A 197 11.28 13.05 -13.59
N SER A 198 12.49 13.44 -13.99
CA SER A 198 13.69 13.36 -13.13
C SER A 198 13.54 14.24 -11.88
N ILE A 199 13.08 15.48 -12.04
CA ILE A 199 12.80 16.39 -10.91
C ILE A 199 11.70 15.83 -10.00
N LEU A 200 10.63 15.30 -10.59
CA LEU A 200 9.54 14.66 -9.86
C LEU A 200 10.05 13.46 -9.04
N MET A 201 10.85 12.59 -9.66
CA MET A 201 11.47 11.44 -9.00
C MET A 201 12.35 11.88 -7.82
N GLY A 202 13.15 12.94 -7.99
CA GLY A 202 13.94 13.53 -6.90
C GLY A 202 13.08 13.96 -5.70
N LYS A 203 11.88 14.49 -5.94
CA LYS A 203 10.93 14.83 -4.86
C LYS A 203 10.27 13.58 -4.26
N MET A 204 9.94 12.59 -5.09
CA MET A 204 9.32 11.34 -4.63
C MET A 204 10.26 10.48 -3.77
N ASN A 205 11.58 10.59 -3.93
CA ASN A 205 12.55 9.89 -3.08
C ASN A 205 12.38 10.21 -1.59
N ARG A 206 11.87 11.40 -1.23
CA ARG A 206 11.53 11.72 0.17
C ARG A 206 10.41 10.82 0.72
N LEU A 207 9.48 10.40 -0.12
CA LEU A 207 8.42 9.46 0.25
C LEU A 207 8.98 8.04 0.46
N MET A 208 10.03 7.68 -0.29
CA MET A 208 10.73 6.41 -0.09
C MET A 208 11.44 6.38 1.27
N GLU A 209 12.11 7.48 1.65
CA GLU A 209 12.75 7.61 2.95
C GLU A 209 11.73 7.55 4.10
N LEU A 210 10.59 8.23 3.95
CA LEU A 210 9.48 8.12 4.89
C LEU A 210 8.98 6.67 4.98
N SER A 211 8.84 5.99 3.84
CA SER A 211 8.39 4.60 3.81
C SER A 211 9.35 3.66 4.55
N ALA A 212 10.65 3.81 4.35
CA ALA A 212 11.67 3.04 5.03
C ALA A 212 11.59 3.21 6.56
N ARG A 213 11.30 4.43 7.04
CA ARG A 213 11.13 4.71 8.47
C ARG A 213 9.85 4.13 9.06
N LEU A 214 8.83 3.90 8.22
CA LEU A 214 7.55 3.32 8.62
C LEU A 214 7.54 1.78 8.52
N GLU A 215 8.61 1.15 8.03
CA GLU A 215 8.78 -0.32 8.00
C GLU A 215 8.52 -1.01 9.34
N PRO A 216 8.91 -0.46 10.52
CA PRO A 216 8.64 -1.11 11.80
C PRO A 216 7.15 -1.36 12.07
N LEU A 217 6.25 -0.56 11.48
CA LEU A 217 4.80 -0.78 11.58
C LEU A 217 4.36 -2.13 11.02
N MET A 218 5.08 -2.65 10.03
CA MET A 218 4.81 -3.96 9.44
C MET A 218 5.04 -5.07 10.46
N ARG A 219 6.12 -4.97 11.23
CA ARG A 219 6.44 -5.95 12.29
C ARG A 219 5.44 -5.89 13.43
N MET A 220 5.06 -4.67 13.84
CA MET A 220 4.03 -4.46 14.87
C MET A 220 2.68 -5.03 14.44
N ALA A 221 2.30 -4.83 13.17
CA ALA A 221 1.03 -5.35 12.63
C ALA A 221 0.99 -6.87 12.63
N VAL A 222 2.07 -7.54 12.19
CA VAL A 222 2.14 -9.01 12.19
C VAL A 222 2.06 -9.57 13.60
N ALA A 223 2.81 -8.97 14.54
CA ALA A 223 2.82 -9.41 15.93
C ALA A 223 1.43 -9.26 16.58
N LEU A 224 0.78 -8.11 16.40
CA LEU A 224 -0.54 -7.86 17.00
C LEU A 224 -1.66 -8.68 16.35
N ASN A 225 -1.55 -9.01 15.06
CA ASN A 225 -2.51 -9.90 14.41
C ASN A 225 -2.50 -11.28 15.06
N SER A 226 -1.31 -11.84 15.34
CA SER A 226 -1.17 -13.13 16.01
C SER A 226 -1.81 -13.12 17.40
N ALA A 227 -1.61 -12.04 18.16
CA ALA A 227 -2.19 -11.90 19.51
C ALA A 227 -3.73 -11.90 19.49
N ILE A 228 -4.33 -11.25 18.48
CA ILE A 228 -5.79 -11.23 18.34
C ILE A 228 -6.33 -12.59 17.94
N ASP A 229 -5.67 -13.31 17.04
CA ASP A 229 -6.10 -14.65 16.63
C ASP A 229 -6.16 -15.62 17.83
N ASP A 230 -5.24 -15.47 18.78
CA ASP A 230 -5.20 -16.25 20.02
C ASP A 230 -6.30 -15.86 21.03
N LEU A 231 -6.74 -14.59 21.06
CA LEU A 231 -7.76 -14.09 22.00
C LEU A 231 -9.19 -14.29 21.54
N VAL A 232 -9.44 -14.40 20.23
CA VAL A 232 -10.79 -14.51 19.66
C VAL A 232 -11.60 -15.70 20.23
N PRO A 233 -11.05 -16.92 20.36
CA PRO A 233 -11.79 -18.04 20.95
C PRO A 233 -12.19 -17.78 22.41
N ALA A 234 -11.29 -17.19 23.19
CA ALA A 234 -11.50 -16.90 24.60
C ALA A 234 -12.55 -15.79 24.81
N MET A 235 -12.63 -14.82 23.90
CA MET A 235 -13.71 -13.84 23.88
C MET A 235 -15.10 -14.44 23.65
N VAL A 236 -15.20 -15.43 22.76
CA VAL A 236 -16.47 -16.10 22.47
C VAL A 236 -16.99 -16.79 23.74
N VAL A 237 -16.09 -17.40 24.51
CA VAL A 237 -16.40 -18.00 25.81
C VAL A 237 -16.94 -16.94 26.78
N LEU A 238 -16.26 -15.82 26.94
CA LEU A 238 -16.69 -14.77 27.87
C LEU A 238 -18.03 -14.14 27.49
N LYS A 239 -18.30 -13.92 26.19
CA LYS A 239 -19.62 -13.46 25.71
C LYS A 239 -20.73 -14.47 25.98
N LYS A 240 -20.47 -15.77 25.79
CA LYS A 240 -21.44 -16.82 26.10
C LYS A 240 -21.75 -16.86 27.59
N LEU A 241 -20.71 -16.77 28.43
CA LEU A 241 -20.84 -16.67 29.88
C LEU A 241 -21.70 -15.47 30.27
N GLY A 242 -21.35 -14.28 29.80
CA GLY A 242 -22.11 -13.05 30.03
C GLY A 242 -23.59 -13.17 29.67
N LYS A 243 -23.88 -13.74 28.50
CA LYS A 243 -25.26 -14.00 28.07
C LYS A 243 -26.01 -14.93 29.02
N ALA A 244 -25.42 -16.05 29.43
CA ALA A 244 -26.06 -16.98 30.36
C ALA A 244 -26.31 -16.32 31.73
N LEU A 245 -25.31 -15.60 32.25
CA LEU A 245 -25.40 -14.91 33.52
C LEU A 245 -26.43 -13.77 33.52
N SER A 246 -26.55 -13.03 32.41
CA SER A 246 -27.58 -12.00 32.26
C SER A 246 -29.00 -12.59 32.25
N MET A 247 -29.18 -13.78 31.66
CA MET A 247 -30.47 -14.50 31.71
C MET A 247 -30.82 -14.90 33.14
N VAL A 248 -29.85 -15.40 33.91
CA VAL A 248 -30.04 -15.72 35.34
C VAL A 248 -30.44 -14.48 36.12
N GLN A 249 -29.74 -13.36 35.93
CA GLN A 249 -30.06 -12.09 36.60
C GLN A 249 -31.50 -11.63 36.28
N SER A 250 -31.96 -11.78 35.03
CA SER A 250 -33.31 -11.35 34.61
C SER A 250 -34.44 -12.26 35.13
N ARG A 251 -34.15 -13.54 35.39
CA ARG A 251 -35.13 -14.54 35.86
C ARG A 251 -35.18 -14.66 37.38
N TYR A 252 -34.09 -14.33 38.06
CA TYR A 252 -33.99 -14.39 39.52
C TYR A 252 -35.00 -13.50 40.25
N ASP A 253 -35.45 -12.40 39.63
CA ASP A 253 -36.49 -11.55 40.21
C ASP A 253 -37.87 -12.26 40.30
N LYS A 254 -38.00 -13.52 39.83
CA LYS A 254 -39.26 -14.27 39.77
C LYS A 254 -39.26 -15.64 40.44
N GLU A 255 -38.13 -16.36 40.59
CA GLU A 255 -38.12 -17.73 41.15
C GLU A 255 -36.80 -18.12 41.86
N GLY A 256 -36.90 -18.89 42.96
CA GLY A 256 -35.91 -19.90 43.39
C GLY A 256 -34.56 -19.46 43.97
N SER A 257 -33.71 -20.47 44.24
CA SER A 257 -32.33 -20.33 44.76
C SER A 257 -31.38 -19.86 43.66
N LEU A 258 -30.77 -18.68 43.84
CA LEU A 258 -29.82 -18.07 42.89
C LEU A 258 -28.66 -19.01 42.54
N THR A 259 -28.19 -19.78 43.52
CA THR A 259 -27.06 -20.70 43.35
C THR A 259 -27.38 -21.80 42.34
N GLN A 260 -28.57 -22.41 42.43
CA GLN A 260 -28.99 -23.44 41.49
C GLN A 260 -29.12 -22.89 40.07
N ALA A 261 -29.72 -21.70 39.92
CA ALA A 261 -29.89 -21.07 38.61
C ALA A 261 -28.55 -20.69 37.95
N VAL A 262 -27.55 -20.28 38.74
CA VAL A 262 -26.19 -20.02 38.23
C VAL A 262 -25.49 -21.32 37.86
N ASP A 263 -25.58 -22.36 38.69
CA ASP A 263 -24.94 -23.65 38.43
C ASP A 263 -25.55 -24.35 37.20
N ASP A 264 -26.88 -24.29 37.02
CA ASP A 264 -27.58 -24.81 35.84
C ASP A 264 -27.15 -24.06 34.56
N ALA A 265 -27.04 -22.73 34.62
CA ALA A 265 -26.60 -21.91 33.49
C ALA A 265 -25.12 -22.16 33.12
N LEU A 266 -24.27 -22.46 34.10
CA LEU A 266 -22.87 -22.84 33.87
C LEU A 266 -22.77 -24.24 33.27
N ALA A 267 -23.63 -25.18 33.70
CA ALA A 267 -23.68 -26.53 33.14
C ALA A 267 -24.12 -26.53 31.66
N GLU A 268 -25.07 -25.67 31.27
CA GLU A 268 -25.49 -25.52 29.86
C GLU A 268 -24.38 -24.98 28.95
N LEU A 269 -23.43 -24.23 29.50
CA LEU A 269 -22.34 -23.63 28.75
C LEU A 269 -21.18 -24.59 28.45
N ASP A 270 -21.12 -25.73 29.14
CA ASP A 270 -20.04 -26.73 29.08
C ASP A 270 -18.64 -26.07 29.14
N LEU A 271 -18.48 -25.08 30.03
CA LEU A 271 -17.22 -24.37 30.19
C LEU A 271 -16.30 -25.09 31.17
N PRO A 272 -15.00 -25.17 30.87
CA PRO A 272 -14.05 -25.70 31.83
C PRO A 272 -13.96 -24.79 33.06
N MET A 273 -13.77 -25.39 34.23
CA MET A 273 -13.79 -24.72 35.54
C MET A 273 -12.76 -23.58 35.66
N ASP A 274 -11.68 -23.67 34.89
CA ASP A 274 -10.57 -22.73 34.85
C ASP A 274 -10.64 -21.75 33.67
N ALA A 275 -11.74 -21.72 32.89
CA ALA A 275 -11.87 -20.85 31.70
C ALA A 275 -11.57 -19.37 32.00
N LEU A 276 -12.06 -18.85 33.13
CA LEU A 276 -11.84 -17.46 33.53
C LEU A 276 -10.37 -17.19 33.91
N ILE A 277 -9.70 -18.17 34.53
CA ILE A 277 -8.28 -18.09 34.91
C ILE A 277 -7.40 -18.15 33.64
N GLN A 278 -7.72 -19.05 32.72
CA GLN A 278 -7.03 -19.16 31.44
C GLN A 278 -7.17 -17.86 30.64
N LEU A 279 -8.36 -17.27 30.59
CA LEU A 279 -8.59 -16.00 29.90
C LEU A 279 -7.84 -14.84 30.56
N GLU A 280 -7.81 -14.77 31.89
CA GLU A 280 -7.01 -13.76 32.60
C GLU A 280 -5.53 -13.85 32.23
N TYR A 281 -4.98 -15.06 32.29
CA TYR A 281 -3.58 -15.31 31.94
C TYR A 281 -3.29 -14.97 30.47
N GLN A 282 -4.17 -15.38 29.56
CA GLN A 282 -4.05 -15.08 28.14
C GLN A 282 -4.12 -13.57 27.88
N LEU A 283 -5.13 -12.86 28.39
CA LEU A 283 -5.29 -11.43 28.19
C LEU A 283 -4.06 -10.66 28.69
N ARG A 284 -3.58 -11.00 29.89
CA ARG A 284 -2.38 -10.40 30.45
C ARG A 284 -1.15 -10.67 29.59
N ARG A 285 -0.93 -11.94 29.22
CA ARG A 285 0.20 -12.36 28.38
C ARG A 285 0.19 -11.63 27.04
N GLU A 286 -0.95 -11.50 26.39
CA GLU A 286 -1.04 -10.86 25.08
C GLU A 286 -0.78 -9.34 25.16
N VAL A 287 -1.26 -8.68 26.22
CA VAL A 287 -0.97 -7.25 26.42
C VAL A 287 0.51 -7.02 26.73
N GLU A 288 1.09 -7.80 27.65
CA GLU A 288 2.50 -7.67 28.04
C GLU A 288 3.45 -7.98 26.88
N ASN A 289 3.11 -8.95 26.01
CA ASN A 289 3.98 -9.38 24.91
C ASN A 289 3.78 -8.60 23.61
N TYR A 290 2.60 -8.02 23.37
CA TYR A 290 2.28 -7.43 22.06
C TYR A 290 1.76 -5.99 22.09
N ILE A 291 1.15 -5.53 23.19
CA ILE A 291 0.68 -4.13 23.31
C ILE A 291 1.74 -3.25 23.97
N ASP A 292 2.23 -3.63 25.15
CA ASP A 292 3.20 -2.80 25.86
C ASP A 292 4.48 -2.55 25.04
N PRO A 293 5.05 -3.54 24.31
CA PRO A 293 6.26 -3.34 23.53
C PRO A 293 6.10 -2.41 22.33
N ILE A 294 4.88 -2.17 21.85
CA ILE A 294 4.64 -1.31 20.68
C ILE A 294 4.32 0.14 21.05
N ILE A 295 4.00 0.45 22.32
CA ILE A 295 3.58 1.79 22.74
C ILE A 295 4.68 2.84 22.48
N GLU A 296 5.90 2.58 22.93
CA GLU A 296 7.02 3.50 22.76
C GLU A 296 7.42 3.67 21.28
N PRO A 297 7.62 2.58 20.50
CA PRO A 297 7.84 2.70 19.06
C PRO A 297 6.72 3.44 18.31
N LEU A 298 5.45 3.21 18.66
CA LEU A 298 4.33 3.94 18.05
C LEU A 298 4.34 5.42 18.42
N GLN A 299 4.72 5.76 19.65
CA GLN A 299 4.86 7.15 20.11
C GLN A 299 5.94 7.87 19.30
N GLU A 300 7.14 7.27 19.22
CA GLU A 300 8.27 7.83 18.46
C GLU A 300 7.92 8.04 16.98
N LEU A 301 7.27 7.04 16.35
CA LEU A 301 6.82 7.15 14.97
C LEU A 301 5.76 8.25 14.82
N THR A 302 4.81 8.35 15.75
CA THR A 302 3.76 9.38 15.71
C THR A 302 4.36 10.78 15.80
N ASP A 303 5.29 10.99 16.74
CA ASP A 303 5.96 12.27 16.94
C ASP A 303 6.83 12.64 15.73
N HIS A 304 7.54 11.67 15.16
CA HIS A 304 8.32 11.90 13.94
C HIS A 304 7.44 12.27 12.75
N VAL A 305 6.38 11.51 12.50
CA VAL A 305 5.49 11.68 11.36
C VAL A 305 4.75 13.03 11.40
N LYS A 306 4.39 13.48 12.60
CA LYS A 306 3.74 14.77 12.82
C LYS A 306 4.54 15.95 12.23
N ASP A 307 5.86 15.92 12.35
CA ASP A 307 6.73 17.03 11.95
C ASP A 307 7.42 16.82 10.59
N SER A 308 7.43 15.59 10.06
CA SER A 308 8.18 15.21 8.85
C SER A 308 7.34 14.95 7.61
N LEU A 309 6.01 14.81 7.75
CA LEU A 309 5.14 14.54 6.61
C LEU A 309 5.09 15.71 5.63
N PRO A 310 5.11 15.44 4.31
CA PRO A 310 4.83 16.45 3.31
C PRO A 310 3.44 17.06 3.55
N VAL A 311 3.36 18.38 3.51
CA VAL A 311 2.07 19.09 3.62
C VAL A 311 1.20 18.70 2.43
N THR A 312 -0.13 18.65 2.60
CA THR A 312 -1.08 18.29 1.53
C THR A 312 -0.85 19.06 0.22
N HIS A 313 -0.43 20.32 0.30
CA HIS A 313 -0.09 21.12 -0.88
C HIS A 313 1.09 20.52 -1.69
N GLU A 314 2.11 19.98 -1.02
CA GLU A 314 3.24 19.33 -1.69
C GLU A 314 2.80 18.06 -2.40
N LEU A 315 2.00 17.22 -1.74
CA LEU A 315 1.45 15.99 -2.32
C LEU A 315 0.57 16.29 -3.54
N ASN A 316 -0.31 17.28 -3.44
CA ASN A 316 -1.15 17.74 -4.56
C ASN A 316 -0.29 18.27 -5.72
N GLY A 317 0.83 18.93 -5.41
CA GLY A 317 1.80 19.40 -6.39
C GLY A 317 2.50 18.24 -7.12
N LEU A 318 2.88 17.18 -6.41
CA LEU A 318 3.45 15.96 -7.00
C LEU A 318 2.44 15.26 -7.91
N GLU A 319 1.21 15.09 -7.44
CA GLU A 319 0.12 14.47 -8.20
C GLU A 319 -0.16 15.27 -9.48
N SER A 320 -0.33 16.59 -9.35
CA SER A 320 -0.60 17.47 -10.49
C SER A 320 0.54 17.46 -11.50
N THR A 321 1.79 17.40 -11.03
CA THR A 321 2.98 17.32 -11.90
C THR A 321 3.02 16.00 -12.67
N LEU A 322 2.76 14.88 -11.99
CA LEU A 322 2.71 13.56 -12.62
C LEU A 322 1.62 13.49 -13.69
N LEU A 323 0.41 13.98 -13.37
CA LEU A 323 -0.71 14.05 -14.31
C LEU A 323 -0.39 14.93 -15.53
N ALA A 324 0.26 16.08 -15.31
CA ALA A 324 0.69 16.95 -16.39
C ALA A 324 1.70 16.25 -17.31
N GLN A 325 2.68 15.53 -16.76
CA GLN A 325 3.65 14.78 -17.57
C GLN A 325 3.00 13.60 -18.29
N HIS A 326 2.06 12.88 -17.66
CA HIS A 326 1.27 11.85 -18.33
C HIS A 326 0.49 12.41 -19.52
N ASN A 327 -0.17 13.55 -19.36
CA ASN A 327 -0.92 14.19 -20.45
C ASN A 327 -0.02 14.61 -21.61
N ARG A 328 1.16 15.18 -21.32
CA ARG A 328 2.17 15.49 -22.34
C ARG A 328 2.67 14.23 -23.04
N PHE A 329 2.95 13.17 -22.28
CA PHE A 329 3.37 11.89 -22.83
C PHE A 329 2.31 11.26 -23.73
N ASN A 330 1.03 11.39 -23.39
CA ASN A 330 -0.08 10.95 -24.25
C ASN A 330 -0.11 11.67 -25.61
N VAL A 331 0.29 12.95 -25.66
CA VAL A 331 0.44 13.68 -26.93
C VAL A 331 1.60 13.10 -27.74
N VAL A 332 2.73 12.81 -27.09
CA VAL A 332 3.89 12.14 -27.72
C VAL A 332 3.49 10.77 -28.27
N LEU A 333 2.72 9.97 -27.54
CA LEU A 333 2.24 8.67 -28.01
C LEU A 333 1.35 8.79 -29.26
N LYS A 334 0.41 9.74 -29.26
CA LYS A 334 -0.45 10.00 -30.43
C LYS A 334 0.38 10.40 -31.65
N LEU A 335 1.35 11.29 -31.46
CA LEU A 335 2.28 11.69 -32.52
C LEU A 335 3.09 10.48 -33.02
N SER A 336 3.66 9.70 -32.11
CA SER A 336 4.47 8.52 -32.43
C SER A 336 3.70 7.47 -33.25
N THR A 337 2.42 7.26 -32.94
CA THR A 337 1.57 6.30 -33.65
C THR A 337 1.45 6.68 -35.12
N THR A 338 1.09 7.94 -35.38
CA THR A 338 0.95 8.44 -36.76
C THR A 338 2.29 8.46 -37.52
N LEU A 339 3.39 8.77 -36.83
CA LEU A 339 4.72 8.79 -37.44
C LEU A 339 5.20 7.39 -37.79
N PHE A 340 5.07 6.44 -36.85
CA PHE A 340 5.58 5.09 -37.04
C PHE A 340 4.79 4.34 -38.10
N GLU A 341 3.46 4.52 -38.17
CA GLU A 341 2.66 4.00 -39.28
C GLU A 341 3.06 4.60 -40.63
N GLY A 342 3.43 5.88 -40.66
CA GLY A 342 3.98 6.52 -41.86
C GLY A 342 5.31 5.91 -42.29
N PHE A 343 6.21 5.66 -41.34
CA PHE A 343 7.48 4.96 -41.60
C PHE A 343 7.26 3.53 -42.07
N ASP A 344 6.32 2.79 -41.49
CA ASP A 344 6.01 1.41 -41.89
C ASP A 344 5.55 1.38 -43.37
N ARG A 345 4.66 2.30 -43.76
CA ARG A 345 4.22 2.45 -45.17
C ARG A 345 5.36 2.83 -46.11
N LEU A 346 6.19 3.79 -45.72
CA LEU A 346 7.36 4.23 -46.50
C LEU A 346 8.34 3.07 -46.74
N VAL A 347 8.54 2.21 -45.74
CA VAL A 347 9.41 1.04 -45.83
C VAL A 347 8.80 -0.03 -46.73
N GLU A 348 7.49 -0.25 -46.67
CA GLU A 348 6.78 -1.13 -47.60
C GLU A 348 6.86 -0.63 -49.05
N GLU A 349 6.60 0.66 -49.29
CA GLU A 349 6.74 1.30 -50.60
C GLU A 349 8.17 1.15 -51.14
N TYR A 350 9.18 1.40 -50.30
CA TYR A 350 10.57 1.23 -50.68
C TYR A 350 10.90 -0.23 -51.07
N ARG A 351 10.42 -1.23 -50.33
CA ARG A 351 10.61 -2.65 -50.68
C ARG A 351 9.98 -3.01 -52.01
N LEU A 352 8.77 -2.52 -52.28
CA LEU A 352 8.06 -2.74 -53.53
C LEU A 352 8.80 -2.11 -54.73
N VAL A 353 9.40 -0.93 -54.54
CA VAL A 353 10.12 -0.21 -55.60
C VAL A 353 11.49 -0.82 -55.88
N THR A 354 12.17 -1.33 -54.86
CA THR A 354 13.56 -1.81 -54.98
C THR A 354 13.69 -3.32 -55.20
N ASN A 355 12.60 -4.10 -55.10
CA ASN A 355 12.62 -5.57 -55.11
C ASN A 355 13.57 -6.19 -54.06
N VAL A 356 13.96 -5.42 -53.04
CA VAL A 356 14.83 -5.87 -51.96
C VAL A 356 13.95 -6.54 -50.90
N ALA A 357 14.15 -7.86 -50.72
CA ALA A 357 13.44 -8.69 -49.74
C ALA A 357 13.79 -8.35 -48.28
#